data_AF-A0A957L6B5-F1
#
_entry.id   AF-A0A957L6B5-F1
#
_cell.length_a   1.000
_cell.length_b   1.000
_cell.length_c   1.000
_cell.angle_alpha   90.00
_cell.angle_beta   90.00
_cell.angle_gamma   90.00
#
_symmetry.space_group_name_H-M   'P 1'
#
loop_
_entity.id
_entity.type
_entity.pdbx_description
1 polymer ?
#
loop_
_entity_poly.entity_id
_entity_poly.type
_entity_poly.pdbx_seq_one_letter_code
_entity_poly.pdbx_strand_id
1 'polypeptide(L)'
;EHGGKAATKGKVTFTSVILQILMIDLVFSLDSVITAVGIADHLWVMVVAIVSAAAIMLFASGYVASFVKRHPTTKILALAFLILIGVLLVIEGWAGHAAEELHLKNYAYFAMAFSFIVEMINIRFRTNQAVSLNNQPKMPEH
;
A
#
# COMPACT_ATOMS: atom_id res chain seq x y z
N GLU A 1 -2.05 -15.31 37.88
CA GLU A 1 -1.62 -14.06 37.22
C GLU A 1 -0.59 -14.38 36.13
N HIS A 2 -0.87 -14.09 34.85
CA HIS A 2 0.17 -14.07 33.82
C HIS A 2 -0.02 -12.82 32.95
N GLY A 3 0.88 -11.86 33.17
CA GLY A 3 0.85 -10.51 32.62
C GLY A 3 1.07 -10.47 31.12
N GLY A 4 0.16 -9.78 30.43
CA GLY A 4 0.39 -9.28 29.09
C GLY A 4 1.52 -8.27 29.12
N LYS A 5 2.61 -8.55 28.42
CA LYS A 5 3.63 -7.56 28.09
C LYS A 5 2.95 -6.46 27.27
N ALA A 6 2.68 -5.33 27.92
CA ALA A 6 2.35 -4.10 27.24
C ALA A 6 3.53 -3.77 26.31
N ALA A 7 3.33 -3.90 25.00
CA ALA A 7 4.31 -3.50 24.01
C ALA A 7 4.60 -2.02 24.22
N THR A 8 5.80 -1.72 24.70
CA THR A 8 6.29 -0.35 24.87
C THR A 8 6.23 0.32 23.50
N LYS A 9 5.29 1.25 23.30
CA LYS A 9 5.25 2.08 22.09
C LYS A 9 6.53 2.92 22.07
N GLY A 10 7.55 2.45 21.35
CA GLY A 10 8.78 3.20 21.11
C GLY A 10 8.45 4.56 20.53
N LYS A 11 9.11 5.62 21.03
CA LYS A 11 8.94 6.97 20.49
C LYS A 11 9.40 6.97 19.03
N VAL A 12 8.48 7.26 18.11
CA VAL A 12 8.82 7.46 16.69
C VAL A 12 9.73 8.68 16.61
N THR A 13 10.98 8.49 16.19
CA THR A 13 11.95 9.57 16.04
C THR A 13 11.80 10.23 14.67
N PHE A 14 12.07 11.53 14.58
CA PHE A 14 12.03 12.26 13.32
C PHE A 14 12.94 11.64 12.26
N THR A 15 14.14 11.21 12.68
CA THR A 15 15.09 10.47 11.83
C THR A 15 14.51 9.17 11.30
N SER A 16 13.79 8.39 12.12
CA SER A 16 13.15 7.15 11.69
C SER A 16 12.09 7.38 10.62
N VAL A 17 11.35 8.50 10.70
CA VAL A 17 10.32 8.85 9.70
C VAL A 17 10.97 9.23 8.37
N ILE A 18 12.03 10.04 8.40
CA ILE A 18 12.78 10.39 7.17
C ILE A 18 13.34 9.14 6.49
N LEU A 19 13.98 8.26 7.26
CA LEU A 19 14.58 7.04 6.74
C LEU A 19 13.53 6.10 6.14
N GLN A 20 12.34 6.05 6.75
CA GLN A 20 11.20 5.31 6.23
C GLN A 20 10.65 5.90 4.92
N ILE A 21 10.51 7.23 4.84
CA ILE A 21 10.06 7.90 3.60
C ILE A 21 11.07 7.64 2.48
N LEU A 22 12.36 7.80 2.75
CA LEU A 22 13.44 7.54 1.78
C LEU A 22 13.38 6.10 1.25
N MET A 23 13.21 5.11 2.13
CA MET A 23 13.10 3.71 1.73
C MET A 23 11.87 3.44 0.86
N ILE A 24 10.71 4.00 1.21
CA ILE A 24 9.48 3.83 0.42
C ILE A 24 9.59 4.55 -0.93
N ASP A 25 10.16 5.76 -0.95
CA ASP A 25 10.33 6.56 -2.16
C ASP A 25 11.32 5.90 -3.14
N LEU A 26 12.38 5.26 -2.63
CA LEU A 26 13.30 4.47 -3.45
C LEU A 26 12.59 3.29 -4.13
N VAL A 27 11.77 2.54 -3.40
CA VAL A 27 11.03 1.41 -3.99
C VAL A 27 10.00 1.90 -5.01
N PHE A 28 9.29 3.00 -4.71
CA PHE A 28 8.27 3.55 -5.62
C PHE A 28 8.86 4.20 -6.88
N SER A 29 10.02 4.85 -6.75
CA SER A 29 10.76 5.41 -7.90
C SER A 29 11.38 4.33 -8.78
N LEU A 30 11.89 3.24 -8.22
CA LEU A 30 12.41 2.12 -9.01
C LEU A 30 11.30 1.35 -9.74
N ASP A 31 10.17 1.09 -9.08
CA ASP A 31 9.03 0.41 -9.72
C ASP A 31 8.47 1.21 -10.90
N SER A 32 8.22 2.51 -10.69
CA SER A 32 7.69 3.38 -11.75
C SER A 32 8.63 3.50 -12.96
N VAL A 33 9.95 3.50 -12.75
CA VAL A 33 10.93 3.48 -13.84
C VAL A 33 10.96 2.12 -14.53
N ILE A 34 11.10 1.01 -13.80
CA ILE A 34 11.26 -0.33 -14.39
C ILE A 34 10.00 -0.75 -15.15
N THR A 35 8.82 -0.51 -14.58
CA THR A 35 7.55 -0.76 -15.26
C THR A 35 7.41 0.09 -16.52
N ALA A 36 7.83 1.36 -16.50
CA ALA A 36 7.77 2.19 -17.68
C ALA A 36 8.78 1.78 -18.76
N VAL A 37 10.02 1.45 -18.39
CA VAL A 37 11.03 0.93 -19.33
C VAL A 37 10.56 -0.38 -19.98
N GLY A 38 9.88 -1.24 -19.23
CA GLY A 38 9.39 -2.52 -19.73
C GLY A 38 8.24 -2.42 -20.73
N ILE A 39 7.57 -1.27 -20.86
CA ILE A 39 6.37 -1.08 -21.70
C ILE A 39 6.53 0.07 -22.70
N ALA A 40 7.49 1.00 -22.52
CA ALA A 40 7.63 2.19 -23.35
C ALA A 40 8.80 2.09 -24.35
N ASP A 41 8.50 2.27 -25.63
CA ASP A 41 9.50 2.29 -26.72
C ASP A 41 10.24 3.64 -26.84
N HIS A 42 9.77 4.69 -26.15
CA HIS A 42 10.25 6.05 -26.31
C HIS A 42 10.70 6.67 -24.98
N LEU A 43 12.01 6.82 -24.82
CA LEU A 43 12.64 7.39 -23.62
C LEU A 43 12.06 8.78 -23.26
N TRP A 44 11.77 9.62 -24.25
CA TRP A 44 11.16 10.93 -24.01
C TRP A 44 9.78 10.84 -23.37
N VAL A 45 8.94 9.90 -23.81
CA VAL A 45 7.60 9.69 -23.23
C VAL A 45 7.71 9.19 -21.80
N MET A 46 8.63 8.26 -21.53
CA MET A 46 8.88 7.73 -20.20
C MET A 46 9.29 8.81 -19.20
N VAL A 47 10.27 9.65 -19.55
CA VAL A 47 10.75 10.73 -18.66
C VAL A 47 9.62 11.73 -18.37
N VAL A 48 8.88 12.14 -19.40
CA VAL A 48 7.75 13.07 -19.23
C VAL A 48 6.67 12.47 -18.34
N ALA A 49 6.34 11.18 -18.51
CA ALA A 49 5.34 10.49 -17.70
C ALA A 49 5.74 10.41 -16.22
N ILE A 50 6.99 10.03 -15.92
CA ILE A 50 7.49 9.91 -14.55
C ILE A 50 7.50 11.28 -13.86
N VAL A 51 8.03 12.31 -14.51
CA VAL A 51 8.06 13.67 -13.95
C VAL A 51 6.63 14.19 -13.72
N SER A 52 5.72 13.95 -14.66
CA SER A 52 4.31 14.35 -14.51
C SER A 52 3.63 13.61 -13.36
N ALA A 53 3.86 12.30 -13.23
CA ALA A 53 3.32 11.49 -12.14
C ALA A 53 3.85 11.94 -10.77
N ALA A 54 5.16 12.22 -10.66
CA ALA A 54 5.76 12.75 -9.45
C ALA A 54 5.17 14.13 -9.08
N ALA A 55 4.98 15.01 -10.05
CA ALA A 55 4.36 16.32 -9.83
C ALA A 55 2.92 16.20 -9.31
N ILE A 56 2.11 15.31 -9.90
CA ILE A 56 0.74 15.03 -9.44
C ILE A 56 0.76 14.45 -8.03
N MET A 57 1.67 13.54 -7.73
CA MET A 57 1.79 12.92 -6.41
C MET A 57 2.16 13.95 -5.34
N LEU A 58 3.09 14.87 -5.63
CA LEU A 58 3.45 15.95 -4.72
C LEU A 58 2.26 16.88 -4.47
N PHE A 59 1.55 17.28 -5.52
CA PHE A 59 0.36 18.12 -5.42
C PHE A 59 -0.76 17.44 -4.61
N ALA A 60 -0.97 16.14 -4.82
CA ALA A 60 -2.00 15.36 -4.14
C ALA A 60 -1.56 14.80 -2.77
N SER A 61 -0.29 14.96 -2.38
CA SER A 61 0.30 14.29 -1.21
C SER A 61 -0.48 14.53 0.09
N GLY A 62 -0.94 15.76 0.34
CA GLY A 62 -1.76 16.09 1.51
C GLY A 62 -3.10 15.36 1.52
N TYR A 63 -3.75 15.26 0.37
CA TYR A 63 -5.00 14.53 0.22
C TYR A 63 -4.79 13.03 0.40
N VAL A 64 -3.80 12.45 -0.28
CA VAL A 64 -3.43 11.03 -0.18
C VAL A 64 -3.08 10.67 1.27
N ALA A 65 -2.27 11.48 1.95
CA ALA A 65 -1.91 11.26 3.35
C ALA A 65 -3.12 11.28 4.28
N SER A 66 -4.05 12.22 4.07
CA SER A 66 -5.29 12.28 4.86
C SER A 66 -6.22 11.08 4.59
N PHE A 67 -6.30 10.62 3.35
CA PHE A 67 -7.08 9.46 2.94
C PHE A 67 -6.55 8.16 3.57
N VAL A 68 -5.24 7.92 3.46
CA VAL A 68 -4.57 6.75 4.04
C VAL A 68 -4.65 6.78 5.58
N LYS A 69 -4.61 7.95 6.21
CA LYS A 69 -4.81 8.09 7.66
C LYS A 69 -6.25 7.76 8.08
N ARG A 70 -7.24 8.13 7.27
CA ARG A 70 -8.67 7.89 7.54
C ARG A 70 -9.07 6.43 7.30
N HIS A 71 -8.39 5.75 6.39
CA HIS A 71 -8.69 4.35 6.02
C HIS A 71 -7.48 3.43 6.31
N PRO A 72 -7.41 2.83 7.53
CA PRO A 72 -6.28 1.99 7.92
C PRO A 72 -6.07 0.76 7.03
N THR A 73 -7.15 0.23 6.45
CA THR A 73 -7.13 -0.89 5.50
C THR A 73 -6.42 -0.51 4.20
N THR A 74 -6.61 0.73 3.73
CA THR A 74 -5.89 1.29 2.56
C THR A 74 -4.39 1.39 2.82
N LYS A 75 -3.97 1.76 4.04
CA LYS A 75 -2.54 1.77 4.41
C LYS A 75 -1.92 0.38 4.25
N ILE A 76 -2.62 -0.66 4.72
CA ILE A 76 -2.15 -2.05 4.63
C ILE A 76 -2.13 -2.50 3.18
N LEU A 77 -3.15 -2.17 2.39
CA LEU A 77 -3.19 -2.46 0.95
C LEU A 77 -2.00 -1.86 0.20
N ALA A 78 -1.65 -0.59 0.48
CA ALA A 78 -0.49 0.07 -0.12
C ALA A 78 0.84 -0.62 0.26
N LEU A 79 1.01 -1.01 1.53
CA LEU A 79 2.18 -1.77 1.97
C LEU A 79 2.25 -3.15 1.30
N ALA A 80 1.12 -3.81 1.11
CA ALA A 80 1.05 -5.10 0.42
C ALA A 80 1.42 -4.97 -1.06
N PHE A 81 0.98 -3.92 -1.75
CA PHE A 81 1.38 -3.66 -3.13
C PHE A 81 2.88 -3.41 -3.25
N LEU A 82 3.46 -2.62 -2.34
CA LEU A 82 4.91 -2.39 -2.30
C LEU A 82 5.69 -3.70 -2.15
N ILE A 83 5.26 -4.59 -1.25
CA ILE A 83 5.90 -5.89 -1.06
C ILE A 83 5.71 -6.79 -2.29
N LEU A 84 4.50 -6.85 -2.85
CA LEU A 84 4.19 -7.65 -4.03
C LEU A 84 5.07 -7.25 -5.22
N ILE A 85 5.16 -5.96 -5.50
CA ILE A 85 6.02 -5.40 -6.53
C ILE A 85 7.49 -5.67 -6.22
N GLY A 86 7.93 -5.47 -4.97
CA GLY A 86 9.31 -5.76 -4.57
C GLY A 86 9.69 -7.23 -4.83
N VAL A 87 8.81 -8.17 -4.51
CA VAL A 87 9.00 -9.60 -4.80
C VAL A 87 8.98 -9.87 -6.30
N LEU A 88 8.05 -9.25 -7.04
CA LEU A 88 7.96 -9.38 -8.49
C LEU A 88 9.27 -8.93 -9.17
N LEU A 89 9.83 -7.79 -8.75
CA LEU A 89 11.09 -7.27 -9.27
C LEU A 89 12.28 -8.18 -8.94
N VAL A 90 12.33 -8.78 -7.75
CA VAL A 90 13.38 -9.76 -7.39
C VAL A 90 13.28 -11.01 -8.28
N ILE A 91 12.07 -11.51 -8.52
CA ILE A 91 11.84 -12.67 -9.38
C ILE A 91 12.22 -12.36 -10.84
N GLU A 92 11.82 -11.19 -11.35
CA GLU A 92 12.19 -10.75 -12.70
C GLU A 92 13.70 -10.53 -12.86
N GLY A 93 14.34 -9.94 -11.84
CA GLY A 93 15.79 -9.73 -11.85
C GLY A 93 16.61 -11.02 -11.77
N TRP A 94 16.11 -12.05 -11.10
CA TRP A 94 16.80 -13.33 -10.95
C TRP A 94 16.47 -14.34 -12.06
N ALA A 95 15.22 -14.38 -12.54
CA ALA A 95 14.69 -15.40 -13.43
C ALA A 95 13.74 -14.81 -14.48
N GLY A 96 14.15 -13.74 -15.18
CA GLY A 96 13.32 -13.00 -16.14
C GLY A 96 12.58 -13.88 -17.16
N HIS A 97 13.25 -14.87 -17.75
CA HIS A 97 12.64 -15.79 -18.73
C HIS A 97 11.48 -16.63 -18.13
N ALA A 98 11.60 -17.06 -16.86
CA ALA A 98 10.56 -17.83 -16.19
C ALA A 98 9.40 -16.93 -15.70
N ALA A 99 9.70 -15.68 -15.33
CA ALA A 99 8.70 -14.70 -14.92
C ALA A 99 7.78 -14.28 -16.08
N GLU A 100 8.35 -14.20 -17.29
CA GLU A 100 7.64 -13.84 -18.51
C GLU A 100 6.75 -14.99 -19.01
N GLU A 101 7.27 -16.22 -19.06
CA GLU A 101 6.49 -17.41 -19.45
C GLU A 101 5.29 -17.67 -18.53
N LEU A 102 5.46 -17.48 -17.22
CA LEU A 102 4.39 -17.71 -16.24
C LEU A 102 3.45 -16.50 -16.09
N HIS A 103 3.63 -15.44 -16.90
CA HIS A 103 2.81 -14.23 -16.95
C HIS A 103 2.57 -13.57 -15.57
N LEU A 104 3.54 -13.62 -14.65
CA LEU A 104 3.39 -13.14 -13.26
C LEU A 104 2.90 -11.69 -13.18
N LYS A 105 3.40 -10.83 -14.08
CA LYS A 105 3.02 -9.41 -14.15
C LYS A 105 1.52 -9.24 -14.31
N ASN A 106 0.89 -10.00 -15.21
CA ASN A 106 -0.53 -9.90 -15.50
C ASN A 106 -1.38 -10.31 -14.28
N TYR A 107 -1.00 -11.39 -13.60
CA TYR A 107 -1.67 -11.83 -12.38
C TYR A 107 -1.48 -10.83 -11.24
N ALA A 108 -0.30 -10.25 -11.08
CA ALA A 108 -0.03 -9.22 -10.08
C ALA A 108 -0.87 -7.96 -10.35
N TYR A 109 -0.92 -7.47 -11.59
CA TYR A 109 -1.74 -6.32 -11.98
C TYR A 109 -3.23 -6.57 -11.75
N PHE A 110 -3.72 -7.76 -12.12
CA PHE A 110 -5.09 -8.16 -11.84
C PHE A 110 -5.39 -8.21 -10.34
N ALA A 111 -4.51 -8.83 -9.54
CA ALA A 111 -4.66 -8.92 -8.10
C ALA A 111 -4.68 -7.54 -7.42
N MET A 112 -3.83 -6.61 -7.88
CA MET A 112 -3.81 -5.23 -7.39
C MET A 112 -5.10 -4.49 -7.73
N ALA A 113 -5.55 -4.54 -8.99
CA ALA A 113 -6.79 -3.90 -9.42
C ALA A 113 -8.01 -4.47 -8.68
N PHE A 114 -8.11 -5.79 -8.58
CA PHE A 114 -9.18 -6.48 -7.86
C PHE A 114 -9.20 -6.08 -6.38
N SER A 115 -8.04 -6.10 -5.72
CA SER A 115 -7.93 -5.77 -4.30
C SER A 115 -8.26 -4.30 -4.02
N PHE A 116 -7.88 -3.38 -4.94
CA PHE A 116 -8.26 -1.97 -4.85
C PHE A 116 -9.78 -1.78 -4.97
N ILE A 117 -10.43 -2.45 -5.93
CA ILE A 117 -11.89 -2.41 -6.09
C ILE A 117 -12.60 -2.94 -4.84
N VAL A 118 -12.15 -4.09 -4.33
CA VAL A 118 -12.69 -4.68 -3.09
C VAL A 118 -12.53 -3.72 -1.91
N GLU A 119 -11.39 -3.04 -1.81
CA GLU A 119 -11.17 -2.05 -0.75
C GLU A 119 -12.06 -0.80 -0.92
N MET A 120 -12.29 -0.32 -2.14
CA MET A 120 -13.23 0.79 -2.38
C MET A 120 -14.66 0.42 -1.99
N ILE A 121 -15.07 -0.81 -2.29
CA ILE A 121 -16.35 -1.38 -1.82
C ILE A 121 -16.35 -1.42 -0.29
N ASN A 122 -15.33 -2.02 0.33
CA ASN A 122 -15.21 -2.15 1.78
C ASN A 122 -15.33 -0.80 2.50
N ILE A 123 -14.63 0.24 2.04
CA ILE A 123 -14.73 1.59 2.59
C ILE A 123 -16.16 2.13 2.51
N ARG A 124 -16.86 1.89 1.40
CA ARG A 124 -18.24 2.36 1.19
C ARG A 124 -19.24 1.66 2.13
N PHE A 125 -19.10 0.36 2.36
CA PHE A 125 -20.02 -0.43 3.20
C PHE A 125 -19.72 -0.35 4.70
N ARG A 126 -18.46 -0.09 5.09
CA ARG A 126 -18.05 -0.03 6.50
C ARG A 126 -18.60 1.15 7.29
N THR A 127 -19.24 2.12 6.62
CA THR A 127 -19.91 3.25 7.27
C THR A 127 -21.15 2.83 8.08
N ASN A 128 -21.67 1.60 7.94
CA ASN A 128 -22.94 1.17 8.53
C ASN A 128 -22.85 0.12 9.67
N GLN A 129 -21.68 -0.21 10.20
CA GLN A 129 -21.58 -1.14 11.35
C GLN A 129 -21.18 -0.42 12.64
N ALA A 130 -22.15 0.27 13.23
CA ALA A 130 -22.20 0.37 14.68
C ALA A 130 -22.63 -1.00 15.21
N VAL A 131 -21.68 -1.91 15.41
CA VAL A 131 -21.93 -3.13 16.20
C VAL A 131 -22.14 -2.66 17.64
N SER A 132 -23.40 -2.39 17.97
CA SER A 132 -23.85 -2.17 19.34
C SER A 132 -23.66 -3.49 20.09
N LEU A 133 -22.67 -3.53 20.97
CA LEU A 133 -22.51 -4.61 21.93
C LEU A 133 -23.63 -4.48 22.98
N ASN A 134 -24.85 -4.87 22.60
CA ASN A 134 -25.97 -4.98 23.52
C ASN A 134 -25.84 -6.27 24.34
N ASN A 135 -24.86 -6.30 25.23
CA ASN A 135 -24.78 -7.34 26.25
C ASN A 135 -24.35 -6.74 27.59
N GLN A 136 -25.11 -5.75 28.05
CA GLN A 136 -25.13 -5.38 29.47
C GLN A 136 -26.00 -6.43 30.19
N PRO A 137 -25.45 -7.26 31.09
CA PRO A 137 -26.28 -8.09 31.95
C PRO A 137 -27.08 -7.17 32.86
N LYS A 138 -28.41 -7.20 32.74
CA LYS A 138 -29.32 -6.52 33.67
C LYS A 138 -29.11 -7.13 35.06
N MET A 139 -28.52 -6.37 35.96
CA MET A 139 -28.46 -6.72 37.38
C MET A 139 -29.88 -6.63 37.95
N PRO A 140 -30.37 -7.65 38.68
CA PRO A 140 -31.66 -7.56 39.35
C PRO A 140 -31.59 -6.48 40.42
N GLU A 141 -32.52 -5.52 40.37
CA GLU A 141 -32.76 -4.60 41.48
C GLU A 141 -33.30 -5.38 42.69
N HIS A 142 -32.80 -5.00 43.86
CA HIS A 142 -33.11 -5.60 45.17
C HIS A 142 -34.57 -5.48 45.56
#